data_AF-A0A1B8J957-F1
#
_entry.id   AF-A0A1B8J957-F1
#
_cell.length_a   1.000
_cell.length_b   1.000
_cell.length_c   1.000
_cell.angle_alpha   90.00
_cell.angle_beta   90.00
_cell.angle_gamma   90.00
#
_symmetry.space_group_name_H-M   'P 1'
#
loop_
_entity.id
_entity.type
_entity.pdbx_description
1 polymer ?
#
loop_
_entity_poly.entity_id
_entity_poly.type
_entity_poly.pdbx_seq_one_letter_code
_entity_poly.pdbx_strand_id
1 'polypeptide(L)'
;MRISSKIIFSSIFFFFVVFVFLSLIVSSLSDTFSQLFLVFSYPHRAYDFASNLLLGVFALMCVLFIIRSKKLKRGNTTEQVAAILIALCAIVALVLRIIHGQMQDKVDDIVYAFSDSIGGVLLWKIVDICVYLVVYVFFILLPLVLPALKIQLNVFNKWGEWLNAYKPSINTALFLLFAYAIQPYYDKSSPLLYVDLWLFYVGFALVVVTLYRRKEQFGFYEYANLLWLVIGILIFSFCSKIISQADYVNTRTIFIIIGIMAWCGEWMVASLEGDIKPSGIKELFAKAPKKRASGI
;
A
#
# COMPACT_ATOMS: atom_id res chain seq x y z
N MET A 1 9.63 -13.48 -22.95
CA MET A 1 8.56 -13.77 -21.96
C MET A 1 8.25 -12.48 -21.21
N ARG A 2 7.12 -11.81 -21.48
CA ARG A 2 6.70 -10.62 -20.71
C ARG A 2 6.09 -11.13 -19.41
N ILE A 3 6.84 -11.07 -18.32
CA ILE A 3 6.27 -11.33 -16.99
C ILE A 3 5.38 -10.12 -16.66
N SER A 4 4.07 -10.36 -16.53
CA SER A 4 3.14 -9.30 -16.13
C SER A 4 3.45 -8.85 -14.69
N SER A 5 3.47 -7.54 -14.46
CA SER A 5 3.71 -6.94 -13.13
C SER A 5 2.81 -7.55 -12.06
N LYS A 6 1.56 -7.87 -12.41
CA LYS A 6 0.59 -8.55 -11.54
C LYS A 6 1.12 -9.87 -10.96
N ILE A 7 1.84 -10.65 -11.76
CA ILE A 7 2.41 -11.94 -11.35
C ILE A 7 3.48 -11.71 -10.30
N ILE A 8 4.41 -10.79 -10.55
CA ILE A 8 5.54 -10.50 -9.65
C ILE A 8 5.01 -10.05 -8.29
N PHE A 9 4.12 -9.06 -8.26
CA PHE A 9 3.62 -8.53 -6.99
C PHE A 9 2.69 -9.51 -6.26
N SER A 10 1.88 -10.29 -6.97
CA SER A 10 1.06 -11.32 -6.32
C SER A 10 1.91 -12.45 -5.73
N SER A 11 3.02 -12.83 -6.39
CA SER A 11 3.95 -13.82 -5.84
C SER A 11 4.71 -13.29 -4.62
N ILE A 12 5.18 -12.03 -4.65
CA ILE A 12 5.81 -11.38 -3.50
C ILE A 12 4.81 -11.29 -2.33
N PHE A 13 3.59 -10.84 -2.62
CA PHE A 13 2.50 -10.79 -1.64
C PHE A 13 2.27 -12.17 -1.02
N PHE A 14 2.06 -13.21 -1.84
CA PHE A 14 1.82 -14.58 -1.40
C PHE A 14 2.96 -15.10 -0.50
N PHE A 15 4.22 -14.86 -0.89
CA PHE A 15 5.38 -15.24 -0.07
C PHE A 15 5.30 -14.64 1.35
N PHE A 16 5.01 -13.34 1.46
CA PHE A 16 4.89 -12.67 2.76
C PHE A 16 3.64 -13.09 3.53
N VAL A 17 2.51 -13.35 2.86
CA VAL A 17 1.30 -13.89 3.49
C VAL A 17 1.61 -15.22 4.17
N VAL A 18 2.22 -16.16 3.45
CA VAL A 18 2.59 -17.48 4.01
C VAL A 18 3.56 -17.32 5.17
N PHE A 19 4.56 -16.45 5.03
CA PHE A 19 5.52 -16.20 6.10
C PHE A 19 4.88 -15.66 7.38
N VAL A 20 3.90 -14.74 7.25
CA VAL A 20 3.14 -14.18 8.39
C VAL A 20 2.16 -15.17 8.98
N PHE A 21 1.50 -15.99 8.15
CA PHE A 21 0.60 -17.02 8.66
C PHE A 21 1.36 -18.09 9.42
N LEU A 22 2.50 -18.53 8.90
CA LEU A 22 3.30 -19.54 9.56
C LEU A 22 3.79 -19.05 10.92
N SER A 23 4.29 -17.82 11.02
CA SER A 23 4.73 -17.27 12.30
C SER A 23 3.59 -17.12 13.30
N LEU A 24 2.41 -16.66 12.88
CA LEU A 24 1.24 -16.52 13.74
C LEU A 24 0.67 -17.86 14.22
N ILE A 25 0.52 -18.82 13.31
CA ILE A 25 0.00 -20.15 13.63
C ILE A 25 0.96 -20.88 14.56
N VAL A 26 2.27 -20.84 14.27
CA VAL A 26 3.29 -21.46 15.14
C VAL A 26 3.29 -20.80 16.51
N SER A 27 3.20 -19.47 16.60
CA SER A 27 3.09 -18.78 17.89
C SER A 27 1.81 -19.10 18.66
N SER A 28 0.73 -19.46 17.96
CA SER A 28 -0.53 -19.81 18.63
C SER A 28 -0.62 -21.27 19.06
N LEU A 29 0.07 -22.18 18.38
CA LEU A 29 -0.10 -23.62 18.59
C LEU A 29 1.12 -24.29 19.25
N SER A 30 2.28 -23.64 19.26
CA SER A 30 3.50 -24.19 19.85
C SER A 30 3.87 -23.47 21.13
N ASP A 31 3.98 -24.22 22.24
CA ASP A 31 4.47 -23.67 23.50
C ASP A 31 5.92 -23.19 23.39
N THR A 32 6.76 -23.94 22.67
CA THR A 32 8.19 -23.64 22.46
C THR A 32 8.40 -22.37 21.63
N PHE A 33 7.54 -22.12 20.64
CA PHE A 33 7.66 -20.98 19.72
C PHE A 33 6.53 -19.95 19.89
N SER A 34 5.93 -19.91 21.08
CA SER A 34 4.79 -19.04 21.41
C SER A 34 5.07 -17.55 21.18
N GLN A 35 6.34 -17.14 21.21
CA GLN A 35 6.78 -15.77 21.00
C GLN A 35 7.36 -15.50 19.59
N LEU A 36 7.34 -16.46 18.67
CA LEU A 36 7.99 -16.33 17.36
C LEU A 36 7.52 -15.10 16.57
N PHE A 37 6.21 -14.86 16.47
CA PHE A 37 5.65 -13.67 15.83
C PHE A 37 6.11 -12.39 16.53
N LEU A 38 6.11 -12.37 17.86
CA LEU A 38 6.57 -11.24 18.67
C LEU A 38 8.04 -10.93 18.37
N VAL A 39 8.90 -11.95 18.36
CA VAL A 39 10.34 -11.82 18.03
C VAL A 39 10.55 -11.30 16.61
N PHE A 40 9.76 -11.75 15.64
CA PHE A 40 9.88 -11.27 14.26
C PHE A 40 9.37 -9.84 14.06
N SER A 41 8.38 -9.43 14.86
CA SER A 41 7.75 -8.10 14.84
C SER A 41 8.53 -7.02 15.56
N TYR A 42 9.40 -7.42 16.49
CA TYR A 42 10.23 -6.51 17.27
C TYR A 42 11.10 -5.61 16.35
N PRO A 43 11.35 -4.35 16.73
CA PRO A 43 12.24 -3.46 15.97
C PRO A 43 13.58 -4.11 15.61
N HIS A 44 14.11 -3.80 14.42
CA HIS A 44 15.37 -4.35 13.87
C HIS A 44 15.42 -5.86 13.64
N ARG A 45 14.28 -6.55 13.70
CA ARG A 45 14.18 -7.99 13.43
C ARG A 45 13.63 -8.26 12.03
N ALA A 46 13.09 -9.46 11.83
CA ALA A 46 12.76 -10.00 10.52
C ALA A 46 11.81 -9.12 9.71
N TYR A 47 10.71 -8.64 10.31
CA TYR A 47 9.74 -7.83 9.57
C TYR A 47 10.26 -6.42 9.27
N ASP A 48 10.98 -5.80 10.21
CA ASP A 48 11.61 -4.51 9.97
C ASP A 48 12.67 -4.60 8.86
N PHE A 49 13.58 -5.58 8.94
CA PHE A 49 14.56 -5.86 7.89
C PHE A 49 13.90 -6.10 6.52
N ALA A 50 12.87 -6.95 6.47
CA ALA A 50 12.16 -7.24 5.23
C ALA A 50 11.51 -5.99 4.61
N SER A 51 10.88 -5.15 5.44
CA SER A 51 10.27 -3.92 4.97
C SER A 51 11.30 -2.88 4.50
N ASN A 52 12.46 -2.78 5.16
CA ASN A 52 13.57 -1.91 4.73
C ASN A 52 14.19 -2.41 3.40
N LEU A 53 14.34 -3.73 3.25
CA LEU A 53 14.76 -4.34 2.00
C LEU A 53 13.78 -4.03 0.86
N LEU A 54 12.47 -4.15 1.11
CA LEU A 54 11.44 -3.82 0.13
C LEU A 54 11.47 -2.34 -0.28
N LEU A 55 11.70 -1.40 0.65
CA LEU A 55 11.89 0.02 0.30
C LEU A 55 13.11 0.23 -0.59
N GLY A 56 14.22 -0.45 -0.32
CA GLY A 56 15.40 -0.42 -1.18
C GLY A 56 15.12 -0.95 -2.59
N VAL A 57 14.42 -2.09 -2.68
CA VAL A 57 13.98 -2.67 -3.97
C VAL A 57 13.00 -1.74 -4.68
N PHE A 58 12.12 -1.05 -3.96
CA PHE A 58 11.17 -0.09 -4.52
C PHE A 58 11.90 1.11 -5.16
N ALA A 59 12.86 1.71 -4.45
CA ALA A 59 13.68 2.78 -5.01
C ALA A 59 14.44 2.31 -6.26
N LEU A 60 15.01 1.10 -6.23
CA LEU A 60 15.69 0.49 -7.38
C LEU A 60 14.74 0.29 -8.57
N MET A 61 13.51 -0.16 -8.33
CA MET A 61 12.48 -0.33 -9.37
C MET A 61 12.21 0.99 -10.10
N CYS A 62 12.07 2.10 -9.36
CA CYS A 62 11.88 3.43 -9.94
C CYS A 62 13.08 3.87 -10.79
N VAL A 63 14.30 3.64 -10.31
CA VAL A 63 15.53 3.96 -11.05
C VAL A 63 15.63 3.15 -12.34
N LEU A 64 15.34 1.85 -12.28
CA LEU A 64 15.32 0.97 -13.45
C LEU A 64 14.27 1.40 -14.48
N PHE A 65 13.10 1.84 -14.03
CA PHE A 65 12.08 2.41 -14.92
C PHE A 65 12.60 3.64 -15.65
N ILE A 66 13.22 4.60 -14.96
CA ILE A 66 13.77 5.83 -15.57
C ILE A 66 14.84 5.50 -16.62
N ILE A 67 15.76 4.58 -16.30
CA ILE A 67 16.81 4.13 -17.22
C ILE A 67 16.19 3.50 -18.47
N ARG A 68 15.21 2.60 -18.29
CA ARG A 68 14.52 1.92 -19.41
C ARG A 68 13.70 2.89 -20.26
N SER A 69 12.98 3.82 -19.63
CA SER A 69 12.19 4.85 -20.28
C SER A 69 13.07 5.70 -21.21
N LYS A 70 14.23 6.18 -20.72
CA LYS A 70 15.20 6.92 -21.53
C LYS A 70 15.79 6.08 -22.67
N LYS A 71 16.18 4.83 -22.39
CA LYS A 71 16.77 3.93 -23.40
C LYS A 71 15.79 3.63 -24.54
N LEU A 72 14.52 3.43 -24.22
CA LEU A 72 13.48 3.12 -25.21
C LEU A 72 12.92 4.37 -25.90
N LYS A 73 13.34 5.59 -25.50
CA LYS A 73 12.70 6.86 -25.90
C LYS A 73 11.17 6.82 -25.71
N ARG A 74 10.72 6.14 -24.66
CA ARG A 74 9.31 5.90 -24.33
C ARG A 74 9.04 6.34 -22.89
N GLY A 75 7.86 6.90 -22.64
CA GLY A 75 7.47 7.45 -21.35
C GLY A 75 7.54 8.97 -21.34
N ASN A 76 6.55 9.58 -20.70
CA ASN A 76 6.41 11.03 -20.64
C ASN A 76 7.35 11.61 -19.57
N THR A 77 7.80 12.86 -19.76
CA THR A 77 8.61 13.57 -18.77
C THR A 77 7.91 13.63 -17.41
N THR A 78 6.58 13.71 -17.39
CA THR A 78 5.76 13.71 -16.17
C THR A 78 5.89 12.40 -15.38
N GLU A 79 5.89 11.26 -16.06
CA GLU A 79 6.01 9.93 -15.46
C GLU A 79 7.40 9.67 -14.91
N GLN A 80 8.42 10.15 -15.62
CA GLN A 80 9.80 10.12 -15.13
C GLN A 80 9.97 10.99 -13.87
N VAL A 81 9.39 12.19 -13.85
CA VAL A 81 9.40 13.06 -12.66
C VAL A 81 8.65 12.41 -11.50
N ALA A 82 7.48 11.82 -11.74
CA ALA A 82 6.75 11.07 -10.72
C ALA A 82 7.56 9.91 -10.16
N ALA A 83 8.23 9.13 -11.01
CA ALA A 83 9.11 8.04 -10.57
C ALA A 83 10.29 8.53 -9.71
N ILE A 84 10.90 9.67 -10.06
CA ILE A 84 11.97 10.30 -9.26
C ILE A 84 11.44 10.71 -7.88
N LEU A 85 10.28 11.38 -7.83
CA LEU A 85 9.67 11.81 -6.58
C LEU A 85 9.34 10.61 -5.68
N ILE A 86 8.75 9.55 -6.25
CA ILE A 86 8.44 8.31 -5.51
C ILE A 86 9.72 7.63 -5.01
N ALA A 87 10.77 7.55 -5.84
CA ALA A 87 12.07 7.01 -5.42
C ALA A 87 12.67 7.81 -4.26
N LEU A 88 12.61 9.14 -4.34
CA LEU A 88 13.09 10.03 -3.27
C LEU A 88 12.28 9.80 -1.99
N CYS A 89 10.96 9.73 -2.07
CA CYS A 89 10.10 9.43 -0.91
C CYS A 89 10.43 8.07 -0.29
N ALA A 90 10.66 7.03 -1.11
CA ALA A 90 11.05 5.70 -0.62
C ALA A 90 12.41 5.71 0.09
N ILE A 91 13.39 6.44 -0.46
CA ILE A 91 14.73 6.60 0.16
C ILE A 91 14.62 7.39 1.46
N VAL A 92 13.87 8.49 1.47
CA VAL A 92 13.64 9.30 2.69
C VAL A 92 12.96 8.45 3.76
N ALA A 93 11.92 7.69 3.40
CA ALA A 93 11.26 6.77 4.33
C ALA A 93 12.22 5.71 4.88
N LEU A 94 13.08 5.12 4.03
CA LEU A 94 14.10 4.17 4.45
C LEU A 94 15.09 4.79 5.44
N VAL A 95 15.62 5.98 5.13
CA VAL A 95 16.57 6.70 5.99
C VAL A 95 15.92 7.07 7.32
N LEU A 96 14.69 7.61 7.30
CA LEU A 96 13.95 7.94 8.51
C LEU A 96 13.71 6.72 9.39
N ARG A 97 13.39 5.56 8.82
CA ARG A 97 13.20 4.32 9.58
C ARG A 97 14.49 3.81 10.19
N ILE A 98 15.61 3.84 9.46
CA ILE A 98 16.91 3.45 9.99
C ILE A 98 17.31 4.38 11.15
N ILE A 99 17.14 5.70 10.98
CA ILE A 99 17.43 6.68 12.04
C ILE A 99 16.52 6.44 13.25
N HIS A 100 15.22 6.27 13.04
CA HIS A 100 14.26 6.04 14.12
C HIS A 100 14.60 4.79 14.93
N GLY A 101 14.91 3.69 14.24
CA GLY A 101 15.35 2.47 14.89
C GLY A 101 16.64 2.64 15.69
N GLN A 102 17.65 3.35 15.16
CA GLN A 102 18.89 3.64 15.89
C GLN A 102 18.66 4.53 17.12
N MET A 103 17.70 5.45 17.05
CA MET A 103 17.32 6.24 18.23
C MET A 103 16.67 5.34 19.28
N GLN A 104 15.79 4.42 18.87
CA GLN A 104 15.05 3.51 19.75
C GLN A 104 15.97 2.56 20.56
N ASP A 105 17.12 2.16 20.00
CA ASP A 105 18.11 1.33 20.71
C ASP A 105 18.94 2.12 21.74
N LYS A 106 18.99 3.46 21.64
CA LYS A 106 19.68 4.35 22.60
C LYS A 106 18.75 4.89 23.70
N VAL A 107 17.49 4.46 23.70
CA VAL A 107 16.40 4.98 24.56
C VAL A 107 16.49 4.55 26.02
N ASP A 108 17.27 3.52 26.35
CA ASP A 108 17.48 3.18 27.76
C ASP A 108 18.25 4.27 28.55
N ASP A 109 18.91 5.24 27.88
CA ASP A 109 19.63 6.34 28.56
C ASP A 109 19.25 7.78 28.14
N ILE A 110 18.61 8.02 26.98
CA ILE A 110 18.50 9.39 26.40
C ILE A 110 17.06 9.92 26.24
N VAL A 111 16.03 9.08 26.42
CA VAL A 111 14.61 9.49 26.23
C VAL A 111 14.09 10.46 27.28
N TYR A 112 14.79 10.64 28.39
CA TYR A 112 14.42 11.66 29.36
C TYR A 112 14.70 13.10 28.92
N ALA A 113 15.56 13.33 27.91
CA ALA A 113 15.98 14.70 27.56
C ALA A 113 15.32 15.29 26.29
N PHE A 114 14.78 14.46 25.38
CA PHE A 114 14.20 14.94 24.11
C PHE A 114 12.71 14.59 23.91
N SER A 115 12.14 13.70 24.74
CA SER A 115 10.72 13.29 24.63
C SER A 115 9.74 14.24 25.34
N ASP A 116 10.23 15.27 26.04
CA ASP A 116 9.41 16.19 26.83
C ASP A 116 8.69 17.28 26.00
N SER A 117 8.92 17.32 24.68
CA SER A 117 8.00 18.04 23.80
C SER A 117 6.85 17.11 23.43
N ILE A 118 5.77 17.20 24.21
CA ILE A 118 4.43 16.67 23.88
C ILE A 118 4.08 16.89 22.40
N GLY A 119 4.58 17.98 21.79
CA GLY A 119 4.42 18.28 20.37
C GLY A 119 5.09 17.29 19.42
N GLY A 120 6.27 16.75 19.74
CA GLY A 120 7.00 15.82 18.87
C GLY A 120 6.29 14.48 18.71
N VAL A 121 5.90 13.86 19.83
CA VAL A 121 5.15 12.58 19.82
C VAL A 121 3.78 12.74 19.16
N LEU A 122 3.12 13.89 19.37
CA LEU A 122 1.84 14.21 18.75
C LEU A 122 1.97 14.36 17.22
N LEU A 123 3.01 15.04 16.75
CA LEU A 123 3.25 15.24 15.31
C LEU A 123 3.47 13.92 14.56
N TRP A 124 4.28 13.00 15.11
CA TRP A 124 4.50 11.68 14.48
C TRP A 124 3.20 10.89 14.37
N LYS A 125 2.39 10.85 15.43
CA LYS A 125 1.07 10.19 15.40
C LYS A 125 0.12 10.81 14.38
N ILE A 126 0.10 12.14 14.26
CA ILE A 126 -0.73 12.83 13.25
C ILE A 126 -0.27 12.47 11.84
N VAL A 127 1.05 12.46 11.59
CA VAL A 127 1.61 12.08 10.29
C VAL A 127 1.22 10.64 9.93
N ASP A 128 1.35 9.70 10.87
CA ASP A 128 0.94 8.31 10.65
C ASP A 128 -0.54 8.20 10.30
N ILE A 129 -1.42 8.83 11.09
CA ILE A 129 -2.87 8.84 10.82
C ILE A 129 -3.16 9.41 9.42
N CYS A 130 -2.50 10.51 9.04
CA CYS A 130 -2.65 11.10 7.72
C CYS A 130 -2.20 10.14 6.61
N VAL A 131 -1.08 9.44 6.78
CA VAL A 131 -0.58 8.46 5.80
C VAL A 131 -1.57 7.30 5.66
N TYR A 132 -2.04 6.72 6.76
CA TYR A 132 -3.04 5.65 6.72
C TYR A 132 -4.33 6.11 6.04
N LEU A 133 -4.85 7.29 6.39
CA LEU A 133 -6.05 7.85 5.78
C LEU A 133 -5.89 8.05 4.27
N VAL A 134 -4.76 8.61 3.83
CA VAL A 134 -4.45 8.79 2.41
C VAL A 134 -4.40 7.43 1.70
N VAL A 135 -3.69 6.45 2.27
CA VAL A 135 -3.62 5.09 1.71
C VAL A 135 -5.04 4.49 1.59
N TYR A 136 -5.85 4.61 2.63
CA TYR A 136 -7.20 4.07 2.64
C TYR A 136 -8.11 4.73 1.58
N VAL A 137 -8.15 6.06 1.53
CA VAL A 137 -9.01 6.80 0.61
C VAL A 137 -8.59 6.58 -0.85
N PHE A 138 -7.30 6.72 -1.16
CA PHE A 138 -6.84 6.67 -2.55
C PHE A 138 -6.69 5.25 -3.08
N PHE A 139 -6.31 4.29 -2.25
CA PHE A 139 -5.98 2.96 -2.73
C PHE A 139 -6.98 1.86 -2.37
N ILE A 140 -7.90 2.10 -1.43
CA ILE A 140 -8.97 1.16 -1.11
C ILE A 140 -10.30 1.72 -1.59
N LEU A 141 -10.70 2.91 -1.14
CA LEU A 141 -12.01 3.46 -1.51
C LEU A 141 -12.12 3.77 -3.00
N LEU A 142 -11.19 4.55 -3.57
CA LEU A 142 -11.27 4.96 -4.97
C LEU A 142 -11.44 3.78 -5.95
N PRO A 143 -10.59 2.72 -5.94
CA PRO A 143 -10.72 1.64 -6.90
C PRO A 143 -11.92 0.71 -6.65
N LEU A 144 -12.50 0.69 -5.44
CA LEU A 144 -13.63 -0.18 -5.11
C LEU A 144 -14.99 0.54 -5.22
N VAL A 145 -15.07 1.81 -4.84
CA VAL A 145 -16.32 2.61 -4.89
C VAL A 145 -16.75 2.85 -6.33
N LEU A 146 -15.83 3.17 -7.23
CA LEU A 146 -16.14 3.41 -8.64
C LEU A 146 -16.88 2.22 -9.29
N PRO A 147 -16.35 0.98 -9.26
CA PRO A 147 -17.06 -0.17 -9.80
C PRO A 147 -18.26 -0.60 -8.94
N ALA A 148 -18.20 -0.49 -7.61
CA ALA A 148 -19.33 -0.79 -6.74
C ALA A 148 -20.56 0.06 -7.07
N LEU A 149 -20.38 1.36 -7.32
CA LEU A 149 -21.46 2.29 -7.67
C LEU A 149 -21.74 2.39 -9.18
N LYS A 150 -21.05 1.58 -10.01
CA LYS A 150 -21.10 1.65 -11.48
C LYS A 150 -20.77 3.04 -12.04
N ILE A 151 -19.98 3.83 -11.33
CA ILE A 151 -19.53 5.15 -11.77
C ILE A 151 -18.45 4.95 -12.83
N GLN A 152 -18.71 5.45 -14.04
CA GLN A 152 -17.71 5.49 -15.11
C GLN A 152 -17.02 6.85 -15.08
N LEU A 153 -15.69 6.84 -15.06
CA LEU A 153 -14.91 8.07 -15.18
C LEU A 153 -15.08 8.64 -16.58
N ASN A 154 -15.40 9.93 -16.68
CA ASN A 154 -15.54 10.59 -17.96
C ASN A 154 -14.16 10.77 -18.61
N VAL A 155 -13.79 9.84 -19.48
CA VAL A 155 -12.50 9.82 -20.20
C VAL A 155 -12.36 11.02 -21.15
N PHE A 156 -13.46 11.69 -21.51
CA PHE A 156 -13.42 12.91 -22.33
C PHE A 156 -12.96 14.14 -21.54
N ASN A 157 -12.99 14.10 -20.20
CA ASN A 157 -12.37 15.10 -19.35
C ASN A 157 -10.93 14.66 -19.01
N LYS A 158 -9.95 15.55 -19.14
CA LYS A 158 -8.53 15.25 -18.87
C LYS A 158 -8.31 14.71 -17.46
N TRP A 159 -9.07 15.19 -16.48
CA TRP A 159 -9.04 14.67 -15.11
C TRP A 159 -9.55 13.23 -15.01
N GLY A 160 -10.58 12.87 -15.80
CA GLY A 160 -11.10 11.51 -15.86
C GLY A 160 -10.16 10.56 -16.60
N GLU A 161 -9.49 11.04 -17.65
CA GLU A 161 -8.44 10.28 -18.34
C GLU A 161 -7.25 10.01 -17.41
N TRP A 162 -6.75 11.03 -16.71
CA TRP A 162 -5.65 10.90 -15.74
C TRP A 162 -6.02 9.95 -14.60
N LEU A 163 -7.19 10.13 -13.99
CA LEU A 163 -7.65 9.26 -12.90
C LEU A 163 -7.86 7.82 -13.39
N ASN A 164 -8.32 7.61 -14.62
CA ASN A 164 -8.47 6.27 -15.17
C ASN A 164 -7.11 5.58 -15.43
N ALA A 165 -6.09 6.34 -15.82
CA ALA A 165 -4.74 5.83 -16.06
C ALA A 165 -3.98 5.47 -14.76
N TYR A 166 -4.14 6.28 -13.71
CA TYR A 166 -3.38 6.12 -12.47
C TYR A 166 -4.19 5.58 -11.28
N LYS A 167 -5.49 5.27 -11.44
CA LYS A 167 -6.24 4.64 -10.34
C LYS A 167 -5.63 3.28 -9.99
N PRO A 168 -5.53 2.93 -8.70
CA PRO A 168 -5.06 1.62 -8.29
C PRO A 168 -5.95 0.49 -8.85
N SER A 169 -5.35 -0.69 -9.07
CA SER A 169 -6.11 -1.89 -9.42
C SER A 169 -6.86 -2.46 -8.22
N ILE A 170 -7.86 -3.31 -8.49
CA ILE A 170 -8.52 -4.12 -7.44
C ILE A 170 -7.48 -4.97 -6.71
N ASN A 171 -6.48 -5.49 -7.43
CA ASN A 171 -5.41 -6.28 -6.84
C ASN A 171 -4.59 -5.48 -5.81
N THR A 172 -4.24 -4.24 -6.14
CA THR A 172 -3.59 -3.32 -5.20
C THR A 172 -4.47 -3.06 -3.98
N ALA A 173 -5.77 -2.82 -4.19
CA ALA A 173 -6.71 -2.61 -3.11
C ALA A 173 -6.78 -3.83 -2.17
N LEU A 174 -6.74 -5.05 -2.70
CA LEU A 174 -6.71 -6.28 -1.92
C LEU A 174 -5.43 -6.40 -1.07
N PHE A 175 -4.26 -6.06 -1.60
CA PHE A 175 -3.00 -6.06 -0.83
C PHE A 175 -3.05 -5.10 0.35
N LEU A 176 -3.56 -3.89 0.12
CA LEU A 176 -3.66 -2.89 1.17
C LEU A 176 -4.76 -3.23 2.16
N LEU A 177 -5.89 -3.74 1.70
CA LEU A 177 -6.94 -4.23 2.59
C LEU A 177 -6.46 -5.40 3.46
N PHE A 178 -5.59 -6.27 2.92
CA PHE A 178 -4.89 -7.29 3.71
C PHE A 178 -3.99 -6.67 4.77
N ALA A 179 -3.24 -5.62 4.45
CA ALA A 179 -2.46 -4.89 5.44
C ALA A 179 -3.33 -4.34 6.58
N TYR A 180 -4.50 -3.78 6.25
CA TYR A 180 -5.50 -3.33 7.22
C TYR A 180 -6.14 -4.49 8.01
N ALA A 181 -6.20 -5.70 7.45
CA ALA A 181 -6.69 -6.87 8.16
C ALA A 181 -5.73 -7.32 9.29
N ILE A 182 -4.43 -6.98 9.18
CA ILE A 182 -3.41 -7.24 10.21
C ILE A 182 -3.61 -6.25 11.36
N GLN A 183 -4.43 -6.66 12.31
CA GLN A 183 -4.67 -5.97 13.57
C GLN A 183 -5.26 -6.95 14.58
N PRO A 184 -5.17 -6.64 15.88
CA PRO A 184 -5.96 -7.36 16.87
C PRO A 184 -7.45 -7.03 16.64
N TYR A 185 -8.29 -8.07 16.61
CA TYR A 185 -9.74 -7.99 16.49
C TYR A 185 -10.41 -7.83 17.86
N TYR A 186 -9.80 -8.42 18.88
CA TYR A 186 -10.22 -8.35 20.28
C TYR A 186 -9.13 -7.65 21.12
N ASP A 187 -9.51 -7.08 22.27
CA ASP A 187 -8.60 -6.45 23.24
C ASP A 187 -7.76 -5.27 22.70
N LYS A 188 -8.42 -4.32 22.04
CA LYS A 188 -7.77 -3.09 21.56
C LYS A 188 -7.57 -2.10 22.71
N SER A 189 -6.34 -1.59 22.84
CA SER A 189 -5.93 -0.64 23.88
C SER A 189 -6.45 0.79 23.70
N SER A 190 -6.84 1.18 22.47
CA SER A 190 -7.30 2.54 22.18
C SER A 190 -8.51 2.59 21.24
N PRO A 191 -9.41 3.60 21.39
CA PRO A 191 -10.58 3.77 20.53
C PRO A 191 -10.24 3.92 19.04
N LEU A 192 -9.11 4.54 18.71
CA LEU A 192 -8.66 4.75 17.32
C LEU A 192 -8.45 3.42 16.58
N LEU A 193 -8.05 2.36 17.28
CA LEU A 193 -7.91 1.03 16.69
C LEU A 193 -9.26 0.41 16.29
N TYR A 194 -10.38 0.86 16.88
CA TYR A 194 -11.71 0.44 16.44
C TYR A 194 -12.14 1.18 15.18
N VAL A 195 -11.73 2.45 15.02
CA VAL A 195 -11.92 3.18 13.76
C VAL A 195 -11.18 2.48 12.62
N ASP A 196 -9.94 2.05 12.85
CA ASP A 196 -9.14 1.26 11.90
C ASP A 196 -9.84 -0.05 11.49
N LEU A 197 -10.44 -0.76 12.47
CA LEU A 197 -11.22 -1.97 12.22
C LEU A 197 -12.51 -1.69 11.42
N TRP A 198 -13.21 -0.59 11.73
CA TRP A 198 -14.39 -0.17 10.98
C TRP A 198 -14.05 0.17 9.53
N LEU A 199 -12.96 0.89 9.29
CA LEU A 199 -12.46 1.17 7.95
C LEU A 199 -12.15 -0.15 7.21
N PHE A 200 -11.48 -1.10 7.86
CA PHE A 200 -11.27 -2.42 7.27
C PHE A 200 -12.59 -3.09 6.84
N TYR A 201 -13.62 -3.13 7.69
CA TYR A 201 -14.91 -3.73 7.33
C TYR A 201 -15.62 -3.02 6.18
N VAL A 202 -15.55 -1.69 6.13
CA VAL A 202 -16.10 -0.91 5.00
C VAL A 202 -15.38 -1.28 3.70
N GLY A 203 -14.05 -1.34 3.72
CA GLY A 203 -13.25 -1.78 2.57
C GLY A 203 -13.60 -3.20 2.12
N PHE A 204 -13.74 -4.12 3.08
CA PHE A 204 -14.11 -5.51 2.80
C PHE A 204 -15.52 -5.63 2.21
N ALA A 205 -16.50 -4.91 2.76
CA ALA A 205 -17.85 -4.86 2.21
C ALA A 205 -17.85 -4.33 0.77
N LEU A 206 -17.04 -3.30 0.47
CA LEU A 206 -16.90 -2.77 -0.89
C LEU A 206 -16.29 -3.81 -1.86
N VAL A 207 -15.34 -4.63 -1.42
CA VAL A 207 -14.82 -5.75 -2.24
C VAL A 207 -15.94 -6.73 -2.55
N VAL A 208 -16.74 -7.14 -1.56
CA VAL A 208 -17.86 -8.08 -1.75
C VAL A 208 -18.90 -7.49 -2.72
N VAL A 209 -19.28 -6.22 -2.54
CA VAL A 209 -20.21 -5.53 -3.45
C VAL A 209 -19.65 -5.45 -4.87
N THR A 210 -18.37 -5.15 -5.01
CA THR A 210 -17.69 -5.08 -6.31
C THR A 210 -17.65 -6.45 -6.98
N LEU A 211 -17.34 -7.51 -6.23
CA LEU A 211 -17.37 -8.89 -6.73
C LEU A 211 -18.77 -9.28 -7.23
N TYR A 212 -19.82 -8.94 -6.47
CA TYR A 212 -21.20 -9.23 -6.87
C TYR A 212 -21.63 -8.44 -8.12
N ARG A 213 -21.27 -7.15 -8.22
CA ARG A 213 -21.73 -6.26 -9.30
C ARG A 213 -20.87 -6.30 -10.56
N ARG A 214 -19.59 -6.64 -10.44
CA ARG A 214 -18.55 -6.52 -11.48
C ARG A 214 -17.56 -7.69 -11.44
N LYS A 215 -18.06 -8.94 -11.38
CA LYS A 215 -17.25 -10.17 -11.35
C LYS A 215 -16.24 -10.26 -12.50
N GLU A 216 -16.52 -9.62 -13.63
CA GLU A 216 -15.64 -9.54 -14.80
C GLU A 216 -14.31 -8.82 -14.54
N GLN A 217 -14.22 -8.00 -13.48
CA GLN A 217 -13.00 -7.30 -13.10
C GLN A 217 -12.04 -8.17 -12.26
N PHE A 218 -12.50 -9.33 -11.78
CA PHE A 218 -11.70 -10.26 -11.00
C PHE A 218 -11.10 -11.32 -11.93
N GLY A 219 -9.79 -11.23 -12.14
CA GLY A 219 -9.01 -12.28 -12.78
C GLY A 219 -8.54 -13.32 -11.76
N PHE A 220 -7.73 -14.27 -12.23
CA PHE A 220 -7.18 -15.35 -11.39
C PHE A 220 -6.44 -14.82 -10.15
N TYR A 221 -5.58 -13.81 -10.32
CA TYR A 221 -4.80 -13.24 -9.22
C TYR A 221 -5.68 -12.49 -8.22
N GLU A 222 -6.69 -11.75 -8.69
CA GLU A 222 -7.63 -11.07 -7.82
C GLU A 222 -8.44 -12.07 -6.96
N TYR A 223 -8.88 -13.19 -7.54
CA TYR A 223 -9.52 -14.28 -6.77
C TYR A 223 -8.58 -14.94 -5.76
N ALA A 224 -7.34 -15.23 -6.16
CA ALA A 224 -6.35 -15.83 -5.27
C ALA A 224 -6.05 -14.91 -4.07
N ASN A 225 -5.85 -13.61 -4.33
CA ASN A 225 -5.56 -12.63 -3.28
C ASN A 225 -6.78 -12.35 -2.40
N LEU A 226 -8.01 -12.43 -2.94
CA LEU A 226 -9.23 -12.40 -2.14
C LEU A 226 -9.35 -13.62 -1.22
N LEU A 227 -9.00 -14.82 -1.70
CA LEU A 227 -8.97 -16.02 -0.88
C LEU A 227 -7.97 -15.87 0.28
N TRP A 228 -6.76 -15.37 -0.02
CA TRP A 228 -5.76 -15.07 1.01
C TRP A 228 -6.24 -14.04 2.02
N LEU A 229 -6.99 -13.03 1.59
CA LEU A 229 -7.61 -12.06 2.48
C LEU A 229 -8.63 -12.72 3.43
N VAL A 230 -9.50 -13.58 2.92
CA VAL A 230 -10.49 -14.30 3.76
C VAL A 230 -9.80 -15.21 4.76
N ILE A 231 -8.83 -16.02 4.31
CA ILE A 231 -8.03 -16.88 5.20
C ILE A 231 -7.28 -16.03 6.25
N GLY A 232 -6.73 -14.89 5.83
CA GLY A 232 -6.05 -13.95 6.70
C GLY A 232 -6.94 -13.42 7.80
N ILE A 233 -8.16 -12.97 7.48
CA ILE A 233 -9.13 -12.51 8.49
C ILE A 233 -9.37 -13.60 9.55
N LEU A 234 -9.55 -14.85 9.13
CA LEU A 234 -9.78 -15.97 10.05
C LEU A 234 -8.56 -16.21 10.96
N ILE A 235 -7.35 -16.24 10.38
CA ILE A 235 -6.10 -16.44 11.14
C ILE A 235 -5.84 -15.26 12.08
N PHE A 236 -6.00 -14.01 11.64
CA PHE A 236 -5.77 -12.83 12.47
C PHE A 236 -6.80 -12.73 13.60
N SER A 237 -8.05 -13.14 13.35
CA SER A 237 -9.07 -13.23 14.40
C SER A 237 -8.70 -14.30 15.42
N PHE A 238 -8.27 -15.49 14.97
CA PHE A 238 -7.83 -16.58 15.85
C PHE A 238 -6.59 -16.21 16.67
N CYS A 239 -5.59 -15.60 16.05
CA CYS A 239 -4.33 -15.18 16.67
C CYS A 239 -4.40 -13.76 17.28
N SER A 240 -5.59 -13.18 17.46
CA SER A 240 -5.75 -11.77 17.85
C SER A 240 -5.00 -11.40 19.13
N LYS A 241 -4.94 -12.31 20.11
CA LYS A 241 -4.22 -12.08 21.38
C LYS A 241 -2.70 -11.97 21.18
N ILE A 242 -2.12 -12.71 20.25
CA ILE A 242 -0.69 -12.64 19.95
C ILE A 242 -0.39 -11.33 19.22
N ILE A 243 -1.27 -10.94 18.30
CA ILE A 243 -1.16 -9.67 17.56
C ILE A 243 -1.30 -8.47 18.52
N SER A 244 -2.15 -8.54 19.54
CA SER A 244 -2.29 -7.44 20.52
C SER A 244 -1.08 -7.28 21.43
N GLN A 245 -0.30 -8.35 21.64
CA GLN A 245 0.94 -8.33 22.43
C GLN A 245 2.17 -7.95 21.61
N ALA A 246 2.08 -8.00 20.29
CA ALA A 246 3.19 -7.78 19.36
C ALA A 246 3.09 -6.42 18.65
N ASP A 247 4.23 -5.88 18.20
CA ASP A 247 4.26 -4.68 17.37
C ASP A 247 3.99 -5.04 15.89
N TYR A 248 2.73 -5.22 15.56
CA TYR A 248 2.30 -5.61 14.22
C TYR A 248 2.45 -4.51 13.15
N VAL A 249 2.92 -3.30 13.52
CA VAL A 249 3.07 -2.17 12.58
C VAL A 249 4.10 -2.49 11.50
N ASN A 250 5.22 -3.13 11.86
CA ASN A 250 6.23 -3.54 10.90
C ASN A 250 5.69 -4.59 9.91
N THR A 251 4.92 -5.56 10.42
CA THR A 251 4.26 -6.57 9.58
C THR A 251 3.27 -5.94 8.62
N ARG A 252 2.42 -5.01 9.10
CA ARG A 252 1.48 -4.24 8.27
C ARG A 252 2.21 -3.42 7.20
N THR A 253 3.32 -2.77 7.57
CA THR A 253 4.11 -1.91 6.67
C THR A 253 4.64 -2.68 5.46
N ILE A 254 5.03 -3.95 5.61
CA ILE A 254 5.43 -4.81 4.49
C ILE A 254 4.36 -4.83 3.39
N PHE A 255 3.11 -5.11 3.76
CA PHE A 255 2.01 -5.22 2.80
C PHE A 255 1.60 -3.86 2.22
N ILE A 256 1.75 -2.78 3.01
CA ILE A 256 1.57 -1.41 2.49
C ILE A 256 2.60 -1.11 1.40
N ILE A 257 3.88 -1.40 1.64
CA ILE A 257 4.94 -1.20 0.66
C ILE A 257 4.68 -2.04 -0.59
N ILE A 258 4.31 -3.32 -0.44
CA ILE A 258 3.98 -4.19 -1.59
C ILE A 258 2.80 -3.63 -2.39
N GLY A 259 1.75 -3.13 -1.73
CA GLY A 259 0.61 -2.51 -2.40
C GLY A 259 1.01 -1.28 -3.21
N ILE A 260 1.78 -0.36 -2.62
CA ILE A 260 2.25 0.85 -3.32
C ILE A 260 3.22 0.49 -4.46
N MET A 261 4.10 -0.49 -4.26
CA MET A 261 4.98 -1.02 -5.30
C MET A 261 4.18 -1.62 -6.46
N ALA A 262 3.11 -2.36 -6.17
CA ALA A 262 2.25 -2.96 -7.19
C ALA A 262 1.57 -1.89 -8.05
N TRP A 263 0.98 -0.87 -7.42
CA TRP A 263 0.43 0.28 -8.12
C TRP A 263 1.47 0.98 -8.99
N CYS A 264 2.66 1.23 -8.44
CA CYS A 264 3.72 1.87 -9.19
C CYS A 264 4.17 1.04 -10.40
N GLY A 265 4.35 -0.26 -10.21
CA GLY A 265 4.75 -1.15 -11.28
C GLY A 265 3.69 -1.28 -12.38
N GLU A 266 2.40 -1.20 -12.06
CA GLU A 266 1.32 -1.22 -13.05
C GLU A 266 1.40 -0.03 -14.02
N TRP A 267 1.43 1.20 -13.51
CA TRP A 267 1.47 2.37 -14.41
C TRP A 267 2.84 2.53 -15.08
N MET A 268 3.94 2.12 -14.44
CA MET A 268 5.28 2.12 -15.07
C MET A 268 5.34 1.17 -16.26
N VAL A 269 4.76 -0.03 -16.16
CA VAL A 269 4.69 -0.97 -17.29
C VAL A 269 3.79 -0.41 -18.40
N ALA A 270 2.61 0.09 -18.05
CA ALA A 270 1.69 0.70 -19.02
C ALA A 270 2.32 1.89 -19.78
N SER A 271 3.10 2.72 -19.08
CA SER A 271 3.88 3.81 -19.67
C SER A 271 4.93 3.31 -20.69
N LEU A 272 5.67 2.25 -20.37
CA LEU A 272 6.67 1.66 -21.28
C LEU A 272 6.04 0.98 -22.50
N GLU A 273 4.84 0.42 -22.34
CA GLU A 273 4.08 -0.21 -23.41
C GLU A 273 3.42 0.84 -24.34
N GLY A 274 3.21 2.06 -23.85
CA GLY A 274 2.61 3.17 -24.58
C GLY A 274 1.09 3.29 -24.39
N ASP A 275 0.55 2.63 -23.37
CA ASP A 275 -0.89 2.59 -23.08
C ASP A 275 -1.38 3.86 -22.38
N ILE A 276 -0.46 4.62 -21.77
CA ILE A 276 -0.75 5.92 -21.16
C ILE A 276 -0.45 7.02 -22.19
N LYS A 277 -1.49 7.77 -22.59
CA LYS A 277 -1.29 8.91 -23.48
C LYS A 277 -0.50 10.01 -22.78
N PRO A 278 0.41 10.70 -23.49
CA PRO A 278 1.17 11.78 -22.91
C PRO A 278 0.24 12.97 -22.63
N SER A 279 -0.19 13.13 -21.39
CA SER A 279 -0.79 14.37 -20.90
C SER A 279 0.24 15.13 -20.08
N GLY A 280 0.67 16.31 -20.54
CA GLY A 280 1.53 17.17 -19.73
C GLY A 280 0.77 17.70 -18.51
N ILE A 281 1.43 17.88 -17.35
CA ILE A 281 0.81 18.54 -16.19
C ILE A 281 0.31 19.94 -16.57
N LYS A 282 1.03 20.65 -17.46
CA LYS A 282 0.60 21.93 -18.04
C LYS A 282 -0.71 21.82 -18.82
N GLU A 283 -0.98 20.69 -19.45
CA GLU A 283 -2.19 20.45 -20.24
C GLU A 283 -3.40 20.11 -19.34
N LEU A 284 -3.16 19.55 -18.14
CA LEU A 284 -4.20 19.31 -17.12
C LEU A 284 -4.77 20.63 -16.57
N PHE A 285 -3.92 21.66 -16.42
CA PHE A 285 -4.32 22.99 -15.97
C PHE A 285 -4.68 23.96 -17.10
N ALA A 286 -4.47 23.57 -18.37
CA ALA A 286 -4.90 24.37 -19.50
C ALA A 286 -6.44 24.39 -19.57
N LYS A 287 -7.04 25.57 -19.38
CA LYS A 287 -8.48 25.79 -19.56
C LYS A 287 -8.90 25.24 -20.92
N ALA A 288 -9.96 24.43 -20.93
CA ALA A 288 -10.57 23.97 -22.17
C ALA A 288 -10.82 25.18 -23.10
N PRO A 289 -10.44 25.11 -24.39
CA PRO A 289 -10.71 26.20 -25.30
C PRO A 289 -12.21 26.49 -25.28
N LYS A 290 -12.60 27.73 -24.97
CA LYS A 290 -13.98 28.20 -25.15
C LYS A 290 -14.35 27.85 -26.59
N LYS A 291 -15.29 26.92 -26.78
CA LYS A 291 -15.99 26.79 -28.07
C LYS A 291 -16.50 28.18 -28.39
N ARG A 292 -15.91 28.84 -29.39
CA ARG A 292 -16.54 30.00 -30.02
C ARG A 292 -17.90 29.49 -30.48
N ALA A 293 -18.96 30.03 -29.89
CA ALA A 293 -20.27 29.95 -30.50
C ALA A 293 -20.11 30.56 -31.90
N SER A 294 -20.02 29.71 -32.91
CA SER A 294 -20.30 30.10 -34.28
C SER A 294 -21.77 30.46 -34.28
N GLY A 295 -22.04 31.75 -34.44
CA GLY A 295 -23.39 32.26 -34.61
C GLY A 295 -24.00 31.67 -35.88
N ILE A 296 -25.24 31.24 -35.75
CA ILE A 296 -26.31 31.42 -36.74
C ILE A 296 -27.53 31.81 -35.92
#